data_AF-W7UKR8-F1
#
_entry.id   AF-W7UKR8-F1
#
_cell.length_a   1.000
_cell.length_b   1.000
_cell.length_c   1.000
_cell.angle_alpha   90.00
_cell.angle_beta   90.00
_cell.angle_gamma   90.00
#
_symmetry.space_group_name_H-M   'P 1'
#
loop_
_entity.id
_entity.type
_entity.pdbx_description
1 polymer ?
#
loop_
_entity_poly.entity_id
_entity_poly.type
_entity_poly.pdbx_seq_one_letter_code
_entity_poly.pdbx_strand_id
1 'polypeptide(L)'
;MAMGSTGTVNITPEMISAALSAVEEYEATSQSLYQRLDTEVNNLIPGSFSGSAASGFQTFYTNQIEPITGKAVTDIIELLRNILNGINDAIPKDGDGLDDQLGTQNGQG
;
A
#
# COMPACT_ATOMS: atom_id res chain seq x y z
N MET A 1 1.41 -22.25 31.02
CA MET A 1 1.47 -21.10 30.09
C MET A 1 1.78 -21.67 28.71
N ALA A 2 0.77 -21.87 27.87
CA ALA A 2 0.99 -22.26 26.49
C ALA A 2 1.51 -21.01 25.74
N MET A 3 2.81 -20.95 25.49
CA MET A 3 3.31 -20.02 24.47
C MET A 3 2.71 -20.49 23.15
N GLY A 4 1.82 -19.69 22.57
CA GLY A 4 1.27 -19.95 21.25
C GLY A 4 2.43 -20.17 20.29
N SER A 5 2.34 -21.19 19.45
CA SER A 5 3.30 -21.46 18.38
C SER A 5 3.38 -20.22 17.48
N THR A 6 4.35 -19.35 17.73
CA THR A 6 4.70 -18.28 16.78
C THR A 6 5.29 -18.97 15.56
N GLY A 7 4.47 -19.19 14.53
CA GLY A 7 4.96 -19.66 13.24
C GLY A 7 5.82 -18.59 12.62
N THR A 8 7.10 -18.88 12.40
CA THR A 8 7.98 -17.99 11.63
C THR A 8 7.54 -18.04 10.17
N VAL A 9 7.06 -16.91 9.65
CA VAL A 9 6.81 -16.77 8.21
C VAL A 9 8.13 -16.40 7.56
N ASN A 10 8.66 -17.30 6.73
CA ASN A 10 9.85 -17.02 5.93
C ASN A 10 9.46 -16.10 4.77
N ILE A 11 9.83 -14.82 4.87
CA ILE A 11 9.62 -13.83 3.80
C ILE A 11 10.95 -13.61 3.09
N THR A 12 10.95 -13.73 1.76
CA THR A 12 12.13 -13.46 0.94
C THR A 12 12.11 -12.02 0.41
N PRO A 13 13.27 -11.46 0.02
CA PRO A 13 13.33 -10.16 -0.65
C PRO A 13 12.41 -10.08 -1.89
N GLU A 14 12.29 -11.16 -2.66
CA GLU A 14 11.43 -11.23 -3.84
C GLU A 14 9.94 -11.11 -3.48
N MET A 15 9.51 -11.72 -2.37
CA MET A 15 8.12 -11.60 -1.89
C MET A 15 7.78 -10.16 -1.48
N ILE A 16 8.73 -9.46 -0.86
CA ILE A 16 8.55 -8.03 -0.52
C ILE A 16 8.55 -7.16 -1.77
N SER A 17 9.44 -7.41 -2.72
CA SER A 17 9.47 -6.70 -4.00
C SER A 17 8.14 -6.85 -4.75
N ALA A 18 7.61 -8.08 -4.86
CA ALA A 18 6.32 -8.33 -5.48
C ALA A 18 5.15 -7.64 -4.74
N ALA A 19 5.19 -7.62 -3.40
CA ALA A 19 4.19 -6.91 -2.61
C ALA A 19 4.25 -5.40 -2.81
N LEU A 20 5.45 -4.81 -2.89
CA LEU A 20 5.64 -3.38 -3.17
C LEU A 20 5.10 -3.02 -4.56
N SER A 21 5.41 -3.82 -5.59
CA SER A 21 4.88 -3.62 -6.94
C SER A 21 3.35 -3.69 -6.98
N ALA A 22 2.74 -4.61 -6.24
CA ALA A 22 1.27 -4.71 -6.16
C ALA A 22 0.64 -3.48 -5.46
N VAL A 23 1.29 -2.94 -4.44
CA VAL A 23 0.87 -1.70 -3.76
C VAL A 23 0.96 -0.50 -4.72
N GLU A 24 2.04 -0.40 -5.51
CA GLU A 24 2.20 0.65 -6.52
C GLU A 24 1.14 0.55 -7.63
N GLU A 25 0.83 -0.65 -8.11
CA GLU A 25 -0.22 -0.85 -9.12
C GLU A 25 -1.60 -0.47 -8.58
N TYR A 26 -1.88 -0.82 -7.32
CA TYR A 26 -3.13 -0.47 -6.66
C TYR A 26 -3.27 1.05 -6.48
N GLU A 27 -2.17 1.73 -6.12
CA GLU A 27 -2.12 3.19 -6.02
C GLU A 27 -2.42 3.86 -7.36
N ALA A 28 -1.69 3.46 -8.41
CA ALA A 28 -1.86 4.03 -9.74
C ALA A 28 -3.28 3.84 -10.27
N THR A 29 -3.85 2.64 -10.07
CA THR A 29 -5.22 2.33 -10.49
C THR A 29 -6.23 3.17 -9.72
N SER A 30 -6.07 3.30 -8.40
CA SER A 30 -6.97 4.09 -7.56
C SER A 30 -6.95 5.57 -7.93
N GLN A 31 -5.75 6.14 -8.14
CA GLN A 31 -5.59 7.52 -8.58
C GLN A 31 -6.20 7.76 -9.97
N SER A 32 -6.00 6.83 -10.91
CA SER A 32 -6.58 6.92 -12.26
C SER A 32 -8.12 6.90 -12.22
N LEU A 33 -8.72 6.00 -11.44
CA LEU A 33 -10.17 5.93 -11.26
C LEU A 33 -10.72 7.19 -10.59
N TYR A 34 -10.04 7.70 -9.57
CA TYR A 34 -10.40 8.95 -8.91
C TYR A 34 -10.38 10.12 -9.89
N GLN A 35 -9.30 10.30 -10.67
CA GLN A 35 -9.19 11.39 -11.64
C GLN A 35 -10.28 11.32 -12.72
N ARG A 36 -10.61 10.12 -13.19
CA ARG A 36 -11.70 9.93 -14.15
C ARG A 36 -13.05 10.33 -13.56
N LEU A 37 -13.32 9.92 -12.32
CA LEU A 37 -14.56 10.26 -11.63
C LEU A 37 -14.64 11.77 -11.36
N ASP A 38 -13.57 12.37 -10.86
CA ASP A 38 -13.48 13.81 -10.61
C ASP A 38 -13.70 14.63 -11.88
N THR A 39 -13.07 14.22 -12.99
CA THR A 39 -13.25 14.85 -14.29
C THR A 39 -14.70 14.78 -14.76
N GLU A 40 -15.36 13.62 -14.61
CA GLU A 40 -16.77 13.47 -14.99
C GLU A 40 -17.68 14.37 -14.16
N VAL A 41 -17.48 14.41 -12.84
CA VAL A 41 -18.30 15.20 -11.91
C VAL A 41 -18.12 16.70 -12.13
N ASN A 42 -16.88 17.17 -12.29
CA ASN A 42 -16.59 18.60 -12.36
C ASN A 42 -16.71 19.18 -13.77
N ASN A 43 -16.45 18.41 -14.83
CA ASN A 43 -16.37 18.95 -16.18
C ASN A 43 -17.50 18.49 -17.10
N LEU A 44 -17.99 17.25 -16.96
CA LEU A 44 -18.95 16.67 -17.91
C LEU A 44 -20.40 16.80 -17.43
N ILE A 45 -20.63 16.64 -16.12
CA ILE A 45 -21.95 16.83 -15.52
C ILE A 45 -22.48 18.26 -15.76
N PRO A 46 -21.77 19.36 -15.44
CA PRO A 46 -22.33 20.71 -15.61
C PRO A 46 -22.71 21.06 -17.05
N GLY A 47 -22.09 20.40 -18.05
CA GLY A 47 -22.37 20.62 -19.47
C GLY A 47 -23.59 19.86 -20.01
N SER A 48 -23.96 18.72 -19.43
CA SER A 48 -25.03 17.83 -19.95
C SER A 48 -26.09 17.42 -18.93
N PHE A 49 -25.84 17.66 -17.64
CA PHE A 49 -26.68 17.28 -16.50
C PHE A 49 -26.83 18.50 -15.58
N SER A 50 -28.05 19.02 -15.47
CA SER A 50 -28.34 20.26 -14.73
C SER A 50 -29.60 20.14 -13.86
N GLY A 51 -29.81 21.13 -12.98
CA GLY A 51 -30.92 21.14 -12.03
C GLY A 51 -30.59 20.45 -10.70
N SER A 52 -31.60 20.29 -9.85
CA SER A 52 -31.44 19.86 -8.45
C SER A 52 -30.75 18.51 -8.29
N ALA A 53 -30.92 17.60 -9.24
CA ALA A 53 -30.28 16.29 -9.24
C ALA A 53 -28.75 16.38 -9.49
N ALA A 54 -28.31 17.28 -10.36
CA ALA A 54 -26.89 17.55 -10.60
C ALA A 54 -26.22 18.14 -9.36
N SER A 55 -26.86 19.12 -8.72
CA SER A 55 -26.37 19.71 -7.47
C SER A 55 -26.34 18.68 -6.31
N GLY A 56 -27.36 17.82 -6.22
CA GLY A 56 -27.39 16.74 -5.22
C GLY A 56 -26.27 15.71 -5.44
N PHE A 57 -26.02 15.33 -6.69
CA PHE A 57 -24.91 14.42 -7.02
C PHE A 57 -23.54 15.04 -6.73
N GLN A 58 -23.32 16.30 -7.10
CA GLN A 58 -22.07 17.01 -6.78
C GLN A 58 -21.85 17.11 -5.26
N THR A 59 -22.92 17.41 -4.51
CA THR A 59 -22.88 17.44 -3.03
C THR A 59 -22.54 16.07 -2.44
N PHE A 60 -23.14 14.99 -2.98
CA PHE A 60 -22.83 13.63 -2.55
C PHE A 60 -21.37 13.26 -2.86
N TYR A 61 -20.89 13.56 -4.07
CA TYR A 61 -19.51 13.30 -4.47
C TYR A 61 -18.50 13.97 -3.54
N THR A 62 -18.61 15.28 -3.35
CA THR A 62 -17.68 16.06 -2.50
C THR A 62 -17.73 15.62 -1.03
N ASN A 63 -18.92 15.31 -0.49
CA ASN A 63 -19.03 15.03 0.95
C ASN A 63 -18.80 13.57 1.32
N GLN A 64 -19.03 12.63 0.40
CA GLN A 64 -19.01 11.19 0.71
C GLN A 64 -17.93 10.43 -0.06
N ILE A 65 -17.64 10.83 -1.30
CA ILE A 65 -16.72 10.07 -2.17
C ILE A 65 -15.31 10.62 -2.04
N GLU A 66 -15.11 11.92 -2.30
CA GLU A 66 -13.80 12.58 -2.30
C GLU A 66 -12.98 12.33 -1.01
N PRO A 67 -13.55 12.38 0.21
CA PRO A 67 -12.78 12.14 1.44
C PRO A 67 -12.25 10.70 1.55
N ILE A 68 -12.96 9.74 0.96
CA ILE A 68 -12.64 8.31 1.05
C ILE A 68 -11.65 7.92 -0.07
N THR A 69 -11.91 8.37 -1.30
CA THR A 69 -11.13 7.95 -2.48
C THR A 69 -9.84 8.73 -2.67
N GLY A 70 -9.75 9.95 -2.14
CA GLY A 70 -8.51 10.70 -2.09
C GLY A 70 -7.68 10.31 -0.87
N LYS A 71 -8.00 10.91 0.27
CA LYS A 71 -7.12 10.85 1.45
C LYS A 71 -7.04 9.47 2.11
N ALA A 72 -8.17 8.82 2.38
CA ALA A 72 -8.15 7.57 3.14
C ALA A 72 -7.46 6.43 2.37
N VAL A 73 -7.66 6.32 1.06
CA VAL A 73 -6.97 5.33 0.22
C VAL A 73 -5.48 5.60 0.15
N THR A 74 -5.06 6.86 -0.04
CA THR A 74 -3.63 7.22 -0.02
C THR A 74 -2.98 6.89 1.33
N ASP A 75 -3.62 7.23 2.45
CA ASP A 75 -3.07 6.97 3.79
C ASP A 75 -2.90 5.46 4.05
N ILE A 76 -3.82 4.61 3.58
CA ILE A 76 -3.73 3.14 3.69
C ILE A 76 -2.59 2.58 2.83
N ILE A 77 -2.45 3.07 1.60
CA ILE A 77 -1.37 2.67 0.68
C ILE A 77 -0.01 3.03 1.27
N GLU A 78 0.11 4.23 1.83
CA GLU A 78 1.34 4.69 2.49
C GLU A 78 1.68 3.82 3.70
N LEU A 79 0.69 3.47 4.53
CA LEU A 79 0.87 2.54 5.64
C LEU A 79 1.37 1.17 5.16
N LEU A 80 0.77 0.61 4.10
CA LEU A 80 1.18 -0.67 3.52
C LEU A 80 2.62 -0.62 3.00
N ARG A 81 2.99 0.45 2.28
CA ARG A 81 4.36 0.67 1.80
C ARG A 81 5.35 0.75 2.96
N ASN A 82 5.01 1.48 4.03
CA ASN A 82 5.86 1.59 5.21
C ASN A 82 6.04 0.26 5.95
N ILE A 83 4.99 -0.57 6.06
CA ILE A 83 5.10 -1.91 6.62
C ILE A 83 6.03 -2.79 5.77
N LEU A 84 5.84 -2.79 4.45
CA LEU A 84 6.68 -3.59 3.54
C LEU A 84 8.14 -3.17 3.56
N ASN A 85 8.42 -1.86 3.60
CA ASN A 85 9.77 -1.33 3.77
C ASN A 85 10.38 -1.74 5.11
N GLY A 86 9.62 -1.66 6.21
CA GLY A 86 10.07 -2.11 7.53
C GLY A 86 10.40 -3.60 7.57
N ILE A 87 9.62 -4.44 6.87
CA ILE A 87 9.94 -5.87 6.73
C ILE A 87 11.19 -6.05 5.87
N ASN A 88 11.33 -5.33 4.76
CA ASN A 88 12.50 -5.40 3.89
C ASN A 88 13.81 -5.09 4.64
N ASP A 89 13.78 -4.05 5.48
CA ASP A 89 14.94 -3.63 6.27
C ASP A 89 15.30 -4.62 7.39
N ALA A 90 14.33 -5.43 7.85
CA ALA A 90 14.55 -6.49 8.82
C ALA A 90 15.07 -7.79 8.20
N ILE A 91 15.00 -7.96 6.87
CA ILE A 91 15.60 -9.11 6.18
C ILE A 91 17.11 -8.90 6.13
N PRO A 92 17.94 -9.85 6.63
CA PRO A 92 19.38 -9.77 6.53
C PRO A 92 19.80 -9.58 5.06
N LYS A 93 20.49 -8.47 4.78
CA LYS A 93 21.04 -8.22 3.45
C LYS A 93 22.29 -9.09 3.30
N ASP A 94 22.40 -9.80 2.18
CA ASP A 94 23.55 -10.68 1.91
C ASP A 94 24.87 -9.90 2.11
N GLY A 95 25.60 -10.25 3.17
CA GLY A 95 26.80 -9.55 3.62
C GLY A 95 26.87 -9.25 5.12
N ASP A 96 25.74 -9.15 5.81
CA ASP A 96 25.69 -8.80 7.25
C ASP A 96 25.53 -10.02 8.19
N GLY A 97 25.38 -11.23 7.64
CA GLY A 97 24.89 -12.41 8.38
C GLY A 97 25.88 -13.56 8.62
N LEU A 98 27.10 -13.49 8.07
CA LEU A 98 28.15 -14.44 8.43
C LEU A 98 29.09 -13.75 9.41
N ASP A 99 28.71 -13.81 10.68
CA ASP A 99 29.65 -13.55 11.77
C ASP A 99 30.85 -14.49 11.58
N ASP A 100 31.99 -13.96 11.10
CA ASP A 100 33.23 -14.71 10.91
C ASP A 100 33.68 -15.45 12.19
N GLN A 101 33.15 -15.07 13.37
CA GLN A 101 33.35 -15.78 14.62
C GLN A 101 32.66 -17.16 14.67
N LEU A 102 31.52 -17.35 13.98
CA LEU A 102 30.84 -18.66 13.89
C LEU A 102 31.62 -19.65 13.01
N GLY A 103 32.33 -19.16 11.99
CA GLY A 103 33.22 -19.96 11.16
C GLY A 103 34.46 -20.45 11.90
N THR A 104 34.99 -19.66 12.84
CA THR A 104 36.18 -20.03 13.61
C THR A 104 35.89 -21.04 14.72
N GLN A 105 34.69 -21.01 15.32
CA GLN A 105 34.32 -21.96 16.38
C GLN A 105 33.97 -23.36 15.85
N ASN A 106 33.37 -23.47 14.66
CA ASN A 106 33.00 -24.77 14.08
C ASN A 106 34.18 -25.53 13.43
N GLY A 107 35.34 -24.89 13.26
CA GLY A 107 36.56 -25.51 12.73
C GLY A 107 37.49 -26.11 13.80
N GLN A 108 37.14 -26.02 15.08
CA GLN A 108 37.93 -26.56 16.21
C GLN A 108 37.24 -27.71 16.97
N GLY A 109 36.35 -28.45 16.29
CA GLY A 109 35.74 -29.68 16.80
C GLY A 109 36.35 -30.93 16.19
#